data_AF-A0A3T0RQN6-F1
#
_entry.id   AF-A0A3T0RQN6-F1
#
_cell.length_a   1.000
_cell.length_b   1.000
_cell.length_c   1.000
_cell.angle_alpha   90.00
_cell.angle_beta   90.00
_cell.angle_gamma   90.00
#
_symmetry.space_group_name_H-M   'P 1'
#
loop_
_entity.id
_entity.type
_entity.pdbx_description
1 polymer ?
#
loop_
_entity_poly.entity_id
_entity_poly.type
_entity_poly.pdbx_seq_one_letter_code
_entity_poly.pdbx_strand_id
1 'polypeptide(L)'
;MDENGGTEIIPAYPADIKIVAGKDVVKCIRLHSKGMYRFFTSCCLTPIANTDPARPWAGINQRMYVTKDPTILDRELGPVKASIMGKYAKGTPPAGTPQTFDFKGMVTVMPFIIKGKFLGKAKHSPFFDNGEAIVVPKVLSAEERSKI
;
A
#
# COMPACT_ATOMS: atom_id res chain seq x y z
N MET A 1 -8.29 8.11 8.27
CA MET A 1 -7.38 9.15 7.76
C MET A 1 -6.99 10.04 8.92
N ASP A 2 -5.90 10.79 8.80
CA ASP A 2 -5.62 11.91 9.69
C ASP A 2 -6.55 13.11 9.38
N GLU A 3 -6.41 14.20 10.13
CA GLU A 3 -7.19 15.44 9.99
C GLU A 3 -7.06 16.08 8.60
N ASN A 4 -5.97 15.83 7.88
CA ASN A 4 -5.69 16.37 6.55
C ASN A 4 -6.03 15.39 5.43
N GLY A 5 -6.71 14.27 5.73
CA GLY A 5 -7.07 13.25 4.75
C GLY A 5 -5.93 12.29 4.39
N GLY A 6 -4.81 12.34 5.12
CA GLY A 6 -3.65 11.46 4.92
C GLY A 6 -3.83 10.07 5.53
N THR A 7 -2.97 9.16 5.10
CA THR A 7 -2.84 7.82 5.66
C THR A 7 -1.37 7.43 5.75
N GLU A 8 -1.00 6.83 6.87
CA GLU A 8 0.31 6.22 7.03
C GLU A 8 0.35 4.85 6.35
N ILE A 9 1.37 4.64 5.52
CA ILE A 9 1.58 3.41 4.78
C ILE A 9 2.90 2.79 5.23
N ILE A 10 2.83 1.57 5.74
CA ILE A 10 3.98 0.76 6.11
C ILE A 10 4.32 -0.14 4.89
N PRO A 11 5.49 0.04 4.25
CA PRO A 11 5.91 -0.83 3.18
C PRO A 11 6.43 -2.16 3.75
N ALA A 12 5.93 -3.27 3.22
CA ALA A 12 6.46 -4.60 3.44
C ALA A 12 6.90 -5.24 2.11
N TYR A 13 7.78 -6.23 2.16
CA TYR A 13 8.07 -7.03 0.97
C TYR A 13 6.92 -8.02 0.72
N PRO A 14 6.42 -8.16 -0.53
CA PRO A 14 5.38 -9.14 -0.84
C PRO A 14 5.75 -10.57 -0.40
N ALA A 15 7.01 -10.96 -0.58
CA ALA A 15 7.54 -12.26 -0.15
C ALA A 15 7.50 -12.50 1.39
N ASP A 16 7.36 -11.44 2.18
CA ASP A 16 7.33 -11.52 3.66
C ASP A 16 5.89 -11.49 4.20
N ILE A 17 4.88 -11.52 3.31
CA ILE A 17 3.46 -11.51 3.67
C ILE A 17 2.87 -12.92 3.48
N LYS A 18 2.06 -13.36 4.43
CA LYS A 18 1.28 -14.60 4.33
C LYS A 18 -0.19 -14.34 4.66
N ILE A 19 -1.08 -14.77 3.76
CA ILE A 19 -2.51 -14.86 4.07
C ILE A 19 -2.74 -16.19 4.77
N VAL A 20 -3.07 -16.15 6.06
CA VAL A 20 -3.25 -17.35 6.90
C VAL A 20 -4.69 -17.89 6.82
N ALA A 21 -5.67 -17.01 6.65
CA ALA A 21 -7.09 -17.35 6.54
C ALA A 21 -7.84 -16.31 5.69
N GLY A 22 -9.05 -16.64 5.23
CA GLY A 22 -9.93 -15.72 4.52
C GLY A 22 -9.48 -15.36 3.11
N LYS A 23 -8.71 -16.24 2.44
CA LYS A 23 -8.26 -16.00 1.06
C LYS A 23 -9.43 -15.91 0.07
N ASP A 24 -10.52 -16.61 0.36
CA ASP A 24 -11.77 -16.67 -0.39
C ASP A 24 -12.53 -15.34 -0.43
N VAL A 25 -12.41 -14.51 0.62
CA VAL A 25 -13.04 -13.18 0.67
C VAL A 25 -12.13 -12.06 0.15
N VAL A 26 -10.93 -12.38 -0.33
CA VAL A 26 -10.05 -11.37 -0.94
C VAL A 26 -10.62 -10.93 -2.29
N LYS A 27 -10.64 -9.62 -2.54
CA LYS A 27 -11.00 -8.99 -3.81
C LYS A 27 -9.92 -8.01 -4.20
N CYS A 28 -9.89 -7.65 -5.48
CA CYS A 28 -8.95 -6.66 -6.00
C CYS A 28 -9.69 -5.65 -6.89
N ILE A 29 -9.39 -4.37 -6.71
CA ILE A 29 -9.77 -3.32 -7.65
C ILE A 29 -8.52 -2.61 -8.20
N ARG A 30 -8.69 -1.96 -9.35
CA ARG A 30 -7.70 -1.04 -9.92
C ARG A 30 -8.43 0.24 -10.33
N LEU A 31 -7.86 1.40 -10.01
CA LEU A 31 -8.46 2.67 -10.45
C LEU A 31 -8.38 2.82 -11.96
N HIS A 32 -7.29 2.35 -12.58
CA HIS A 32 -7.09 2.34 -14.02
C HIS A 32 -6.45 1.00 -14.42
N SER A 33 -6.55 0.63 -15.70
CA SER A 33 -5.96 -0.61 -16.26
C SER A 33 -4.43 -0.69 -16.15
N LYS A 34 -3.75 0.43 -15.87
CA LYS A 34 -2.31 0.50 -15.59
C LYS A 34 -1.98 0.90 -14.14
N GLY A 35 -3.00 1.04 -13.29
CA GLY A 35 -2.82 1.43 -11.89
C GLY A 35 -2.47 0.27 -10.96
N MET A 36 -2.11 0.61 -9.73
CA MET A 36 -1.83 -0.35 -8.65
C MET A 36 -3.00 -1.32 -8.41
N TYR A 37 -2.67 -2.56 -8.04
CA TYR A 37 -3.63 -3.53 -7.51
C TYR A 37 -3.92 -3.18 -6.06
N ARG A 38 -5.21 -3.04 -5.74
CA ARG A 38 -5.69 -2.69 -4.41
C ARG A 38 -6.49 -3.88 -3.88
N PHE A 39 -5.85 -4.67 -3.03
CA PHE A 39 -6.46 -5.83 -2.41
C PHE A 39 -7.24 -5.42 -1.16
N PHE A 40 -8.44 -5.96 -1.01
CA PHE A 40 -9.35 -5.69 0.10
C PHE A 40 -10.23 -6.92 0.37
N THR A 41 -10.97 -6.92 1.48
CA THR A 41 -11.92 -8.00 1.80
C THR A 41 -13.34 -7.68 1.32
N SER A 42 -14.08 -8.66 0.80
CA SER A 42 -15.49 -8.45 0.41
C SER A 42 -16.45 -8.34 1.59
N CYS A 43 -16.13 -8.92 2.74
CA CYS A 43 -17.04 -8.99 3.89
C CYS A 43 -17.20 -7.64 4.61
N CYS A 44 -16.17 -6.79 4.61
CA CYS A 44 -16.19 -5.52 5.34
C CYS A 44 -15.46 -4.39 4.61
N LEU A 45 -15.03 -4.61 3.36
CA LEU A 45 -14.30 -3.64 2.55
C LEU A 45 -12.95 -3.18 3.16
N THR A 46 -12.38 -4.00 4.05
CA THR A 46 -11.12 -3.67 4.72
C THR A 46 -9.97 -3.74 3.72
N PRO A 47 -9.16 -2.67 3.58
CA PRO A 47 -8.00 -2.68 2.70
C PRO A 47 -6.93 -3.64 3.26
N ILE A 48 -6.32 -4.44 2.40
CA ILE A 48 -5.26 -5.37 2.76
C ILE A 48 -3.90 -4.80 2.36
N ALA A 49 -3.70 -4.57 1.06
CA ALA A 49 -2.44 -4.03 0.54
C ALA A 49 -2.61 -3.42 -0.85
N ASN A 50 -1.80 -2.40 -1.14
CA ASN A 50 -1.58 -1.90 -2.49
C ASN A 50 -0.23 -2.42 -3.01
N THR A 51 -0.23 -3.16 -4.12
CA THR A 51 1.00 -3.77 -4.66
C THR A 51 0.89 -3.99 -6.18
N ASP A 52 1.96 -4.49 -6.79
CA ASP A 52 2.08 -4.77 -8.22
C ASP A 52 3.01 -5.98 -8.41
N PRO A 53 2.74 -6.90 -9.36
CA PRO A 53 3.45 -8.17 -9.45
C PRO A 53 4.96 -8.03 -9.69
N ALA A 54 5.39 -6.93 -10.33
CA ALA A 54 6.80 -6.69 -10.63
C ALA A 54 7.52 -5.87 -9.55
N ARG A 55 6.82 -5.43 -8.49
CA ARG A 55 7.35 -4.49 -7.51
C ARG A 55 7.67 -5.19 -6.19
N PRO A 56 8.87 -4.99 -5.62
CA PRO A 56 9.25 -5.58 -4.35
C PRO A 56 8.74 -4.71 -3.18
N TRP A 57 7.46 -4.34 -3.21
CA TRP A 57 6.82 -3.63 -2.10
C TRP A 57 5.30 -3.86 -2.13
N ALA A 58 4.72 -3.92 -0.93
CA ALA A 58 3.29 -3.89 -0.68
C ALA A 58 3.04 -2.82 0.39
N GLY A 59 2.24 -1.81 0.05
CA GLY A 59 1.87 -0.77 0.97
C GLY A 59 0.68 -1.19 1.81
N ILE A 60 0.88 -1.32 3.12
CA ILE A 60 -0.15 -1.70 4.09
C ILE A 60 -0.52 -0.44 4.89
N ASN A 61 -1.81 -0.17 5.05
CA ASN A 61 -2.24 0.95 5.88
C ASN A 61 -1.93 0.64 7.35
N GLN A 62 -1.31 1.58 8.06
CA GLN A 62 -0.87 1.41 9.46
C GLN A 62 -2.02 0.97 10.39
N ARG A 63 -3.26 1.39 10.11
CA ARG A 63 -4.45 1.01 10.89
C ARG A 63 -4.86 -0.46 10.73
N MET A 64 -4.28 -1.20 9.79
CA MET A 64 -4.56 -2.63 9.59
C MET A 64 -3.75 -3.53 10.53
N TYR A 65 -2.78 -2.97 11.23
CA TYR A 65 -2.04 -3.69 12.26
C TYR A 65 -2.86 -3.70 13.56
N VAL A 66 -3.26 -4.89 14.00
CA VAL A 66 -3.91 -5.09 15.30
C VAL A 66 -2.83 -5.35 16.33
N THR A 67 -2.58 -4.40 17.21
CA THR A 67 -1.54 -4.47 18.23
C THR A 67 -2.15 -4.34 19.63
N LYS A 68 -1.54 -4.99 20.63
CA LYS A 68 -1.90 -4.80 22.04
C LYS A 68 -1.36 -3.48 22.59
N ASP A 69 -0.13 -3.15 22.18
CA ASP A 69 0.55 -1.90 22.47
C ASP A 69 0.42 -0.99 21.25
N PRO A 70 -0.30 0.14 21.32
CA PRO A 70 -0.47 1.03 20.18
C PRO A 70 0.85 1.70 19.75
N THR A 71 1.86 1.72 20.62
CA THR A 71 3.18 2.33 20.34
C THR A 71 4.17 1.37 19.68
N ILE A 72 3.84 0.08 19.56
CA ILE A 72 4.77 -0.93 19.05
C ILE A 72 5.27 -0.60 17.64
N LEU A 73 4.39 -0.10 16.76
CA LEU A 73 4.78 0.17 15.38
C LEU A 73 5.79 1.30 15.31
N ASP A 74 5.57 2.38 16.06
CA ASP A 74 6.50 3.51 16.12
C ASP A 74 7.84 3.10 16.74
N ARG A 75 7.80 2.24 17.78
CA ARG A 75 9.01 1.73 18.44
C ARG A 75 9.84 0.84 17.52
N GLU A 76 9.20 -0.05 16.75
CA GLU A 76 9.89 -1.05 15.91
C GLU A 76 10.25 -0.51 14.52
N LEU A 77 9.42 0.36 13.93
CA LEU A 77 9.59 0.87 12.55
C LEU A 77 10.20 2.27 12.51
N GLY A 78 10.15 3.00 13.63
CA GLY A 78 10.56 4.39 13.73
C GLY A 78 9.52 5.36 13.17
N PRO A 79 9.84 6.66 13.16
CA PRO A 79 8.92 7.70 12.71
C PRO A 79 8.67 7.66 11.20
N VAL A 80 7.61 8.35 10.76
CA VAL A 80 7.31 8.57 9.35
C VAL A 80 8.52 9.21 8.64
N LYS A 81 9.04 8.53 7.61
CA LYS A 81 10.26 8.95 6.89
C LYS A 81 10.01 9.92 5.74
N ALA A 82 8.78 9.95 5.21
CA ALA A 82 8.39 10.85 4.14
C ALA A 82 6.86 11.00 4.10
N SER A 83 6.41 12.24 3.89
CA SER A 83 5.05 12.56 3.45
C SER A 83 5.10 12.91 1.97
N ILE A 84 4.09 12.50 1.20
CA ILE A 84 4.03 12.70 -0.26
C ILE A 84 2.60 13.03 -0.68
N MET A 85 2.41 13.48 -1.92
CA MET A 85 1.07 13.68 -2.52
C MET A 85 0.19 14.72 -1.81
N GLY A 86 0.81 15.80 -1.30
CA GLY A 86 0.13 16.88 -0.58
C GLY A 86 -0.97 17.58 -1.39
N LYS A 87 -0.97 17.46 -2.72
CA LYS A 87 -2.04 18.01 -3.58
C LYS A 87 -3.42 17.41 -3.33
N TYR A 88 -3.50 16.25 -2.68
CA TYR A 88 -4.74 15.59 -2.32
C TYR A 88 -5.13 15.78 -0.84
N ALA A 89 -4.40 16.63 -0.10
CA ALA A 89 -4.74 16.94 1.27
C ALA A 89 -6.10 17.67 1.33
N LYS A 90 -6.92 17.29 2.30
CA LYS A 90 -8.20 17.97 2.61
C LYS A 90 -8.01 19.24 3.44
N GLY A 91 -6.83 19.40 4.04
CA GLY A 91 -6.41 20.55 4.83
C GLY A 91 -4.96 20.92 4.53
N THR A 92 -4.26 21.45 5.51
CA THR A 92 -2.83 21.78 5.38
C THR A 92 -1.99 20.56 5.70
N PRO A 93 -1.33 19.92 4.71
CA PRO A 93 -0.50 18.75 5.00
C PRO A 93 0.72 19.14 5.87
N PRO A 94 1.37 18.17 6.53
CA PRO A 94 2.57 18.42 7.33
C PRO A 94 3.62 19.24 6.56
N ALA A 95 4.31 20.14 7.26
CA ALA A 95 5.31 21.02 6.65
C ALA A 95 6.36 20.21 5.86
N GLY A 96 6.66 20.68 4.65
CA GLY A 96 7.59 19.98 3.74
C GLY A 96 6.98 18.79 2.98
N THR A 97 5.66 18.59 3.02
CA THR A 97 4.98 17.61 2.16
C THR A 97 4.94 18.14 0.70
N PRO A 98 5.57 17.46 -0.26
CA PRO A 98 5.53 17.84 -1.66
C PRO A 98 4.14 17.58 -2.27
N GLN A 99 3.77 18.38 -3.27
CA GLN A 99 2.49 18.23 -4.00
C GLN A 99 2.34 16.85 -4.66
N THR A 100 3.44 16.27 -5.11
CA THR A 100 3.51 14.94 -5.76
C THR A 100 4.64 14.11 -5.16
N PHE A 101 4.93 12.93 -5.72
CA PHE A 101 6.11 12.17 -5.34
C PHE A 101 7.37 12.83 -5.90
N ASP A 102 8.25 13.30 -5.02
CA ASP A 102 9.43 14.08 -5.36
C ASP A 102 10.75 13.28 -5.23
N PHE A 103 11.87 13.94 -5.51
CA PHE A 103 13.19 13.33 -5.43
C PHE A 103 13.55 12.88 -4.01
N LYS A 104 13.17 13.66 -2.98
CA LYS A 104 13.41 13.31 -1.57
C LYS A 104 12.69 12.02 -1.21
N GLY A 105 11.40 11.90 -1.53
CA GLY A 105 10.62 10.69 -1.34
C GLY A 105 11.23 9.49 -2.07
N MET A 106 11.73 9.68 -3.30
CA MET A 106 12.42 8.63 -4.05
C MET A 106 13.69 8.15 -3.34
N VAL A 107 14.57 9.06 -2.90
CA VAL A 107 15.81 8.70 -2.19
C VAL A 107 15.50 7.96 -0.88
N THR A 108 14.46 8.37 -0.15
CA THR A 108 14.04 7.71 1.09
C THR A 108 13.64 6.25 0.88
N VAL A 109 12.91 5.92 -0.20
CA VAL A 109 12.45 4.54 -0.45
C VAL A 109 13.43 3.69 -1.26
N MET A 110 14.40 4.32 -1.93
CA MET A 110 15.31 3.63 -2.87
C MET A 110 16.08 2.45 -2.24
N PRO A 111 16.67 2.55 -1.03
CA PRO A 111 17.41 1.43 -0.44
C PRO A 111 16.53 0.18 -0.22
N PHE A 112 15.27 0.38 0.19
CA PHE A 112 14.30 -0.70 0.35
C PHE A 112 13.99 -1.36 -1.00
N ILE A 113 13.73 -0.55 -2.03
CA ILE A 113 13.43 -1.07 -3.38
C ILE A 113 14.62 -1.82 -3.98
N ILE A 114 15.84 -1.29 -3.84
CA ILE A 114 17.06 -1.94 -4.36
C ILE A 114 17.29 -3.28 -3.67
N LYS A 115 17.25 -3.31 -2.33
CA LYS A 115 17.37 -4.56 -1.56
C LYS A 115 16.31 -5.56 -1.97
N GLY A 116 15.06 -5.12 -2.11
CA GLY A 116 13.96 -5.96 -2.55
C GLY A 116 14.14 -6.55 -3.94
N LYS A 117 14.63 -5.77 -4.92
CA LYS A 117 14.93 -6.26 -6.26
C LYS A 117 16.05 -7.29 -6.24
N PHE A 118 17.15 -6.99 -5.55
CA PHE A 118 18.31 -7.88 -5.45
C PHE A 118 17.94 -9.22 -4.80
N LEU A 119 17.10 -9.20 -3.76
CA LEU A 119 16.64 -10.39 -3.05
C LEU A 119 15.41 -11.05 -3.69
N GLY A 120 14.94 -10.58 -4.86
CA GLY A 120 13.78 -11.16 -5.54
C GLY A 120 12.46 -11.07 -4.75
N LYS A 121 12.31 -10.07 -3.86
CA LYS A 121 11.20 -9.93 -2.89
C LYS A 121 9.82 -9.64 -3.50
N ALA A 122 9.73 -9.49 -4.82
CA ALA A 122 8.46 -9.47 -5.55
C ALA A 122 7.89 -10.88 -5.77
N LYS A 123 8.74 -11.92 -5.78
CA LYS A 123 8.35 -13.32 -5.96
C LYS A 123 7.67 -13.84 -4.69
N HIS A 124 6.91 -14.94 -4.85
CA HIS A 124 6.21 -15.61 -3.75
C HIS A 124 5.24 -14.70 -2.97
N SER A 125 4.75 -13.65 -3.62
CA SER A 125 3.68 -12.81 -3.08
C SER A 125 2.41 -13.64 -2.89
N PRO A 126 1.66 -13.48 -1.78
CA PRO A 126 0.38 -14.17 -1.62
C PRO A 126 -0.73 -13.56 -2.51
N PHE A 127 -0.45 -12.45 -3.18
CA PHE A 127 -1.41 -11.69 -4.00
C PHE A 127 -1.33 -12.02 -5.50
N PHE A 128 -0.24 -12.65 -5.93
CA PHE A 128 0.00 -12.95 -7.34
C PHE A 128 0.48 -14.38 -7.54
N ASP A 129 0.00 -15.02 -8.60
CA ASP A 129 0.49 -16.30 -9.10
C ASP A 129 0.98 -16.12 -10.53
N ASN A 130 2.24 -16.45 -10.80
CA ASN A 130 2.89 -16.28 -12.11
C ASN A 130 2.70 -14.89 -12.77
N GLY A 131 2.62 -13.83 -11.95
CA GLY A 131 2.44 -12.45 -12.42
C GLY A 131 0.99 -12.00 -12.58
N GLU A 132 0.03 -12.91 -12.42
CA GLU A 132 -1.40 -12.63 -12.42
C GLU A 132 -1.93 -12.47 -11.00
N ALA A 133 -2.90 -11.59 -10.79
CA ALA A 133 -3.53 -11.46 -9.46
C ALA A 133 -4.32 -12.73 -9.14
N ILE A 134 -4.25 -13.19 -7.89
CA ILE A 134 -4.98 -14.38 -7.42
C ILE A 134 -6.52 -14.24 -7.52
N VAL A 135 -7.00 -13.02 -7.79
CA VAL A 135 -8.40 -12.68 -8.02
C VAL A 135 -8.48 -11.69 -9.17
N VAL A 136 -9.46 -11.87 -10.05
CA VAL A 136 -9.65 -10.98 -11.22
C VAL A 136 -9.89 -9.54 -10.75
N PRO A 137 -9.02 -8.57 -11.11
CA PRO A 137 -9.18 -7.20 -10.66
C PRO A 137 -10.35 -6.50 -11.36
N LYS A 138 -11.24 -5.87 -10.60
CA LYS A 138 -12.23 -4.94 -11.15
C LYS A 138 -11.55 -3.59 -11.45
N VAL A 139 -11.49 -3.20 -12.73
CA VAL A 139 -11.08 -1.84 -13.11
C VAL A 139 -12.29 -0.93 -12.94
N LEU A 140 -12.16 0.13 -12.12
CA LEU A 140 -13.26 1.04 -11.87
C LEU A 140 -13.63 1.87 -13.11
N SER A 141 -14.92 2.12 -13.29
CA SER A 141 -15.42 3.08 -14.28
C SER A 141 -15.07 4.52 -13.87
N ALA A 142 -15.27 5.48 -14.78
CA ALA A 142 -15.09 6.90 -14.43
C ALA A 142 -16.07 7.36 -13.34
N GLU A 143 -17.31 6.87 -13.39
CA GLU A 143 -18.35 7.18 -12.42
C GLU A 143 -18.06 6.56 -11.04
N GLU A 144 -17.52 5.33 -11.01
CA GLU A 144 -17.12 4.71 -9.75
C GLU A 144 -15.93 5.44 -9.11
N ARG A 145 -15.01 5.95 -9.94
CA ARG A 145 -13.85 6.74 -9.49
C ARG A 145 -14.21 8.14 -8.96
N SER A 146 -15.31 8.74 -9.39
CA SER A 146 -15.69 10.07 -8.90
C SER A 146 -16.33 10.03 -7.51
N LYS A 147 -16.70 8.84 -7.03
CA LYS A 147 -17.35 8.60 -5.72
C LYS A 147 -16.36 8.24 -4.60
N ILE A 148 -15.05 8.19 -4.90
CA ILE A 148 -13.98 7.79 -3.96
C ILE A 148 -13.08 8.96 -3.58
#